data_AF-B3RVM0-F1
#
_entry.id   AF-B3RVM0-F1
#
_cell.length_a   1.000
_cell.length_b   1.000
_cell.length_c   1.000
_cell.angle_alpha   90.00
_cell.angle_beta   90.00
_cell.angle_gamma   90.00
#
_symmetry.space_group_name_H-M   'P 1'
#
loop_
_entity.id
_entity.type
_entity.pdbx_description
1 polymer ?
#
loop_
_entity_poly.entity_id
_entity_poly.type
_entity_poly.pdbx_seq_one_letter_code
_entity_poly.pdbx_strand_id
1 'polypeptide(L)'
;MPPVAKRAKIAEAEEAQHLADNEPSLISEDVDFNDDNINADENDDNIDFYQADLSPLENDVGITEYISQLDPIQGSIKQRFADFIVHEINLDGQIVKLENLDLPTSTEEIIEDTDNMISTDLENRLQELSSSHSSKKSVIIDLKENESNKEWRTKMHNLIRQRHPDLESTTMMEDDNKKYIKVTKNQKGLKKSVFAVFLHLETGIDICKRIRWPNEHDKYCKFRLYKENIDTMNAINLICKFTGLKPSIFGYAGTKDRRAITTQEITAFKVLPSKLHHVNSVTHKVRLGNFTYSKDRLTLGDLAGNHFTLTLRNVKGSEEQIEKSMASLKETGFINYYGLQRFGTSHIPTYQIGKALLLGNWRKSIELILKPTRTDSFRTMEAREHWWQHRDPSAALRLLRSRRGIEYYLLKGLVEHGSTSPVTAIMKIPRNARLLYVYSYQSLIWNLVASRRIKEFGLKPVVGDLVISNSARQQDLPHYSIHDIVLPLPGYNVMYPQHEANDWYHQQMKADGISIKNLENRHKEFSLCGMYRKLVVRPKNLSWSTARYDDFTIPLYSTDLDQIRQNKIINNSVADGKNLALLLSFSLPPSSYATMALREVMRYDTSWYQQKKLASEFTKSQEEATKVN
;
A
#
# COMPACT_ATOMS: atom_id res chain seq x y z
N MET A 1 25.19 -8.15 18.33
CA MET A 1 24.44 -7.00 17.82
C MET A 1 23.73 -7.42 16.54
N PRO A 2 22.44 -7.07 16.29
CA PRO A 2 21.89 -7.16 14.94
C PRO A 2 22.63 -6.13 14.06
N PRO A 3 23.07 -6.50 12.83
CA PRO A 3 23.95 -5.65 12.06
C PRO A 3 23.23 -4.39 11.59
N VAL A 4 23.98 -3.28 11.50
CA VAL A 4 23.49 -1.95 11.07
C VAL A 4 22.70 -2.04 9.77
N ALA A 5 23.14 -2.90 8.83
CA ALA A 5 22.45 -3.18 7.57
C ALA A 5 20.97 -3.62 7.73
N LYS A 6 20.61 -4.37 8.77
CA LYS A 6 19.20 -4.78 8.99
C LYS A 6 18.35 -3.61 9.48
N ARG A 7 18.93 -2.68 10.25
CA ARG A 7 18.23 -1.44 10.64
C ARG A 7 18.11 -0.45 9.49
N ALA A 8 19.16 -0.33 8.67
CA ALA A 8 19.13 0.49 7.45
C ALA A 8 18.04 0.00 6.49
N LYS A 9 17.99 -1.29 6.15
CA LYS A 9 16.93 -1.85 5.29
C LYS A 9 15.52 -1.62 5.84
N ILE A 10 15.30 -1.82 7.14
CA ILE A 10 13.98 -1.59 7.76
C ILE A 10 13.59 -0.11 7.67
N ALA A 11 14.51 0.81 7.93
CA ALA A 11 14.20 2.24 7.90
C ALA A 11 14.14 2.81 6.46
N GLU A 12 14.92 2.29 5.50
CA GLU A 12 14.74 2.54 4.07
C GLU A 12 13.36 2.07 3.59
N ALA A 13 12.82 1.01 4.19
CA ALA A 13 11.51 0.47 3.86
C ALA A 13 10.33 1.15 4.59
N GLU A 14 10.48 1.51 5.87
CA GLU A 14 9.57 2.43 6.56
C GLU A 14 9.53 3.78 5.80
N GLU A 15 10.67 4.22 5.24
CA GLU A 15 10.76 5.35 4.34
C GLU A 15 10.01 5.12 3.02
N ALA A 16 10.19 3.97 2.36
CA ALA A 16 9.55 3.60 1.10
C ALA A 16 8.02 3.44 1.24
N GLN A 17 7.55 2.89 2.36
CA GLN A 17 6.12 2.71 2.65
C GLN A 17 5.37 4.05 2.71
N HIS A 18 5.95 5.04 3.39
CA HIS A 18 5.41 6.40 3.45
C HIS A 18 5.26 7.05 2.07
N LEU A 19 5.98 6.57 1.04
CA LEU A 19 5.92 7.17 -0.30
C LEU A 19 4.62 6.88 -1.02
N ALA A 20 3.93 5.78 -0.70
CA ALA A 20 2.61 5.49 -1.26
C ALA A 20 1.46 5.91 -0.32
N ASP A 21 1.69 5.92 1.00
CA ASP A 21 0.64 6.13 2.01
C ASP A 21 0.21 7.61 2.18
N ASN A 22 0.87 8.55 1.49
CA ASN A 22 0.63 10.01 1.59
C ASN A 22 -0.46 10.59 0.66
N GLU A 23 -1.21 9.76 -0.06
CA GLU A 23 -2.58 10.15 -0.43
C GLU A 23 -3.50 9.79 0.75
N PRO A 24 -4.52 10.62 1.09
CA PRO A 24 -5.26 10.51 2.35
C PRO A 24 -6.01 9.17 2.48
N SER A 25 -5.36 8.21 3.14
CA SER A 25 -5.85 6.86 3.38
C SER A 25 -6.14 6.65 4.87
N LEU A 26 -7.41 6.42 5.19
CA LEU A 26 -7.91 6.31 6.56
C LEU A 26 -7.52 4.96 7.20
N ILE A 27 -6.59 5.02 8.15
CA ILE A 27 -5.95 3.85 8.80
C ILE A 27 -6.99 2.97 9.54
N SER A 28 -7.17 1.72 9.10
CA SER A 28 -8.02 0.66 9.71
C SER A 28 -7.44 0.10 11.02
N GLU A 29 -8.12 -0.62 11.92
CA GLU A 29 -9.49 -1.16 12.09
C GLU A 29 -10.07 -0.65 13.45
N ASP A 30 -11.25 -1.00 14.00
CA ASP A 30 -12.40 -1.86 13.64
C ASP A 30 -13.52 -1.12 12.86
N VAL A 31 -14.59 -1.83 12.46
CA VAL A 31 -15.82 -1.23 11.90
C VAL A 31 -17.08 -1.99 12.37
N ASP A 32 -18.03 -1.23 12.92
CA ASP A 32 -19.41 -1.66 13.14
C ASP A 32 -20.21 -1.32 11.86
N PHE A 33 -20.40 -2.30 10.97
CA PHE A 33 -20.98 -2.09 9.64
C PHE A 33 -22.52 -2.17 9.66
N ASN A 34 -23.15 -1.13 10.20
CA ASN A 34 -24.55 -0.79 9.92
C ASN A 34 -24.62 0.65 9.37
N ASP A 35 -24.47 0.82 8.06
CA ASP A 35 -25.32 1.77 7.30
C ASP A 35 -25.19 1.56 5.79
N ASP A 36 -26.26 1.87 5.07
CA ASP A 36 -26.33 1.78 3.61
C ASP A 36 -25.61 2.96 2.95
N ASN A 37 -24.45 2.73 2.32
CA ASN A 37 -23.93 3.57 1.24
C ASN A 37 -22.76 2.90 0.50
N ILE A 38 -23.04 2.32 -0.67
CA ILE A 38 -22.02 1.86 -1.63
C ILE A 38 -21.86 2.86 -2.80
N ASN A 39 -22.74 3.86 -2.91
CA ASN A 39 -22.90 4.71 -4.11
C ASN A 39 -22.61 6.21 -3.86
N ALA A 40 -21.69 6.56 -2.93
CA ALA A 40 -21.46 7.95 -2.53
C ALA A 40 -20.15 8.60 -3.02
N ASP A 41 -19.24 7.85 -3.64
CA ASP A 41 -17.87 8.29 -3.95
C ASP A 41 -17.64 8.72 -5.42
N GLU A 42 -18.69 9.00 -6.21
CA GLU A 42 -18.56 9.37 -7.63
C GLU A 42 -18.39 10.88 -7.91
N ASN A 43 -18.31 11.74 -6.88
CA ASN A 43 -18.32 13.21 -7.02
C ASN A 43 -17.10 13.94 -6.42
N ASP A 44 -15.90 13.34 -6.45
CA ASP A 44 -14.65 13.96 -5.92
C ASP A 44 -13.82 14.72 -6.98
N ASP A 45 -14.24 14.74 -8.25
CA ASP A 45 -13.49 15.40 -9.34
C ASP A 45 -13.61 16.95 -9.34
N ASN A 46 -14.59 17.52 -8.62
CA ASN A 46 -14.81 18.97 -8.49
C ASN A 46 -13.99 19.62 -7.34
N ILE A 47 -12.71 19.26 -7.28
CA ILE A 47 -11.69 19.89 -6.44
C ILE A 47 -11.19 21.17 -7.16
N ASP A 48 -11.66 22.30 -6.62
CA ASP A 48 -11.73 23.67 -7.14
C ASP A 48 -10.42 24.32 -7.62
N PHE A 49 -10.51 25.21 -8.60
CA PHE A 49 -9.36 25.93 -9.21
C PHE A 49 -8.58 26.82 -8.22
N TYR A 50 -9.20 27.18 -7.08
CA TYR A 50 -8.62 28.04 -6.03
C TYR A 50 -7.71 27.32 -5.02
N GLN A 51 -7.51 26.00 -5.15
CA GLN A 51 -6.72 25.21 -4.18
C GLN A 51 -5.21 25.18 -4.48
N ALA A 52 -4.75 25.93 -5.49
CA ALA A 52 -3.38 25.87 -6.00
C ALA A 52 -2.34 26.66 -5.20
N ASP A 53 -2.69 27.88 -4.74
CA ASP A 53 -1.72 28.89 -4.26
C ASP A 53 -1.04 28.58 -2.91
N LEU A 54 -1.32 27.42 -2.29
CA LEU A 54 -1.00 27.17 -0.87
C LEU A 54 -0.34 25.81 -0.58
N SER A 55 -0.17 24.94 -1.58
CA SER A 55 0.55 23.67 -1.45
C SER A 55 2.05 23.87 -1.72
N PRO A 56 2.95 23.11 -1.08
CA PRO A 56 4.39 23.29 -1.26
C PRO A 56 4.81 23.02 -2.71
N LEU A 57 5.59 23.95 -3.28
CA LEU A 57 6.21 23.82 -4.60
C LEU A 57 7.55 23.07 -4.50
N GLU A 58 8.07 22.58 -5.63
CA GLU A 58 9.36 21.88 -5.64
C GLU A 58 10.50 22.71 -5.02
N ASN A 59 10.51 24.02 -5.27
CA ASN A 59 11.49 24.95 -4.70
C ASN A 59 11.41 25.06 -3.16
N ASP A 60 10.19 25.03 -2.59
CA ASP A 60 9.98 25.18 -1.13
C ASP A 60 10.56 23.99 -0.34
N VAL A 61 10.67 22.84 -1.01
CA VAL A 61 11.19 21.60 -0.44
C VAL A 61 12.58 21.23 -0.96
N GLY A 62 13.28 22.20 -1.55
CA GLY A 62 14.68 22.08 -1.97
C GLY A 62 14.92 21.20 -3.19
N ILE A 63 13.93 21.01 -4.06
CA ILE A 63 14.04 20.30 -5.33
C ILE A 63 14.29 21.34 -6.44
N THR A 64 15.55 21.74 -6.63
CA THR A 64 15.89 22.87 -7.54
C THR A 64 16.68 22.41 -8.76
N GLU A 65 17.79 21.72 -8.56
CA GLU A 65 18.75 21.41 -9.63
C GLU A 65 18.27 20.30 -10.59
N TYR A 66 18.96 20.20 -11.74
CA TYR A 66 18.82 19.17 -12.78
C TYR A 66 20.20 18.64 -13.17
N ILE A 67 20.29 17.40 -13.65
CA ILE A 67 21.53 16.83 -14.18
C ILE A 67 21.74 17.28 -15.63
N SER A 68 20.70 17.15 -16.45
CA SER A 68 20.72 17.48 -17.86
C SER A 68 20.52 18.97 -18.11
N GLN A 69 21.19 19.50 -19.13
CA GLN A 69 21.00 20.86 -19.62
C GLN A 69 20.22 20.90 -20.95
N LEU A 70 19.69 19.76 -21.41
CA LEU A 70 18.88 19.64 -22.62
C LEU A 70 17.53 20.38 -22.50
N ASP A 71 16.94 20.70 -23.66
CA ASP A 71 15.66 21.39 -23.73
C ASP A 71 14.50 20.56 -23.15
N PRO A 72 13.57 21.19 -22.40
CA PRO A 72 12.47 20.51 -21.73
C PRO A 72 11.50 19.85 -22.70
N ILE A 73 11.08 18.62 -22.38
CA ILE A 73 9.99 17.93 -23.09
C ILE A 73 8.68 18.16 -22.34
N GLN A 74 7.71 18.81 -22.99
CA GLN A 74 6.37 18.97 -22.41
C GLN A 74 5.58 17.67 -22.54
N GLY A 75 4.78 17.32 -21.54
CA GLY A 75 3.85 16.19 -21.54
C GLY A 75 3.00 16.17 -20.26
N SER A 76 1.97 15.33 -20.23
CA SER A 76 1.09 15.11 -19.06
C SER A 76 1.32 13.74 -18.42
N ILE A 77 1.48 13.73 -17.10
CA ILE A 77 1.68 12.54 -16.25
C ILE A 77 0.36 12.10 -15.64
N LYS A 78 0.11 10.78 -15.51
CA LYS A 78 -1.04 10.21 -14.78
C LYS A 78 -2.39 10.80 -15.22
N GLN A 79 -2.58 11.09 -16.51
CA GLN A 79 -3.88 11.52 -17.03
C GLN A 79 -4.94 10.44 -16.77
N ARG A 80 -4.58 9.17 -16.97
CA ARG A 80 -5.30 8.00 -16.45
C ARG A 80 -4.43 7.24 -15.45
N PHE A 81 -5.04 6.54 -14.49
CA PHE A 81 -4.29 5.65 -13.58
C PHE A 81 -3.65 4.47 -14.34
N ALA A 82 -4.25 4.03 -15.45
CA ALA A 82 -3.73 3.00 -16.34
C ALA A 82 -2.50 3.43 -17.17
N ASP A 83 -2.21 4.74 -17.25
CA ASP A 83 -0.97 5.26 -17.86
C ASP A 83 0.24 5.13 -16.90
N PHE A 84 0.05 4.60 -15.69
CA PHE A 84 1.08 4.46 -14.66
C PHE A 84 1.01 3.04 -14.06
N ILE A 85 1.74 2.11 -14.67
CA ILE A 85 1.78 0.71 -14.27
C ILE A 85 3.05 0.45 -13.45
N VAL A 86 2.94 -0.23 -12.31
CA VAL A 86 4.05 -0.51 -11.39
C VAL A 86 4.09 -1.99 -11.02
N HIS A 87 5.17 -2.68 -11.35
CA HIS A 87 5.44 -4.04 -10.91
C HIS A 87 6.53 -4.04 -9.84
N GLU A 88 6.31 -4.70 -8.71
CA GLU A 88 7.36 -4.91 -7.71
C GLU A 88 8.52 -5.74 -8.29
N ILE A 89 9.74 -5.51 -7.82
CA ILE A 89 10.89 -6.38 -8.10
C ILE A 89 11.25 -7.06 -6.78
N ASN A 90 11.12 -8.39 -6.71
CA ASN A 90 11.40 -9.14 -5.50
C ASN A 90 12.92 -9.22 -5.21
N LEU A 91 13.31 -9.79 -4.06
CA LEU A 91 14.72 -9.91 -3.68
C LEU A 91 15.57 -10.76 -4.65
N ASP A 92 14.94 -11.67 -5.40
CA ASP A 92 15.59 -12.49 -6.44
C ASP A 92 15.80 -11.71 -7.76
N GLY A 93 15.35 -10.45 -7.83
CA GLY A 93 15.47 -9.60 -9.01
C GLY A 93 14.39 -9.82 -10.07
N GLN A 94 13.36 -10.62 -9.77
CA GLN A 94 12.26 -10.92 -10.71
C GLN A 94 11.18 -9.84 -10.65
N ILE A 95 10.65 -9.46 -11.82
CA ILE A 95 9.52 -8.54 -11.94
C ILE A 95 8.23 -9.31 -11.63
N VAL A 96 7.49 -8.85 -10.62
CA VAL A 96 6.29 -9.49 -10.09
C VAL A 96 5.08 -9.11 -10.96
N LYS A 97 4.70 -9.99 -11.89
CA LYS A 97 3.52 -9.85 -12.77
C LYS A 97 2.40 -10.80 -12.38
N LEU A 98 1.14 -10.43 -12.56
CA LEU A 98 0.04 -11.36 -12.41
C LEU A 98 -0.09 -12.17 -13.70
N GLU A 99 0.17 -13.48 -13.64
CA GLU A 99 0.25 -14.36 -14.81
C GLU A 99 -0.84 -15.44 -14.80
N ASN A 100 -1.30 -15.84 -13.61
CA ASN A 100 -2.40 -16.80 -13.46
C ASN A 100 -3.27 -16.45 -12.24
N LEU A 101 -4.59 -16.58 -12.38
CA LEU A 101 -5.59 -16.45 -11.31
C LEU A 101 -5.93 -17.79 -10.65
N ASP A 102 -5.62 -18.92 -11.29
CA ASP A 102 -6.04 -20.26 -10.86
C ASP A 102 -5.52 -20.65 -9.46
N LEU A 103 -6.25 -21.59 -8.86
CA LEU A 103 -5.81 -22.27 -7.64
C LEU A 103 -4.71 -23.30 -7.94
N PRO A 104 -3.77 -23.51 -7.01
CA PRO A 104 -2.72 -24.51 -7.18
C PRO A 104 -3.33 -25.92 -7.18
N THR A 105 -2.95 -26.73 -8.16
CA THR A 105 -3.51 -28.06 -8.45
C THR A 105 -3.43 -29.03 -7.26
N SER A 106 -2.50 -28.81 -6.32
CA SER A 106 -2.31 -29.62 -5.12
C SER A 106 -3.33 -29.34 -3.98
N THR A 107 -4.50 -28.79 -4.29
CA THR A 107 -5.56 -28.53 -3.30
C THR A 107 -6.62 -29.63 -3.35
N GLU A 108 -6.20 -30.90 -3.43
CA GLU A 108 -7.06 -32.03 -3.09
C GLU A 108 -7.35 -31.93 -1.59
N GLU A 109 -8.61 -31.64 -1.24
CA GLU A 109 -9.03 -31.71 0.16
C GLU A 109 -8.91 -33.17 0.62
N ILE A 110 -8.13 -33.43 1.67
CA ILE A 110 -8.14 -34.72 2.38
C ILE A 110 -9.48 -34.84 3.11
N ILE A 111 -10.51 -35.23 2.36
CA ILE A 111 -11.75 -35.78 2.87
C ILE A 111 -11.42 -37.24 3.21
N GLU A 112 -11.31 -37.56 4.49
CA GLU A 112 -11.17 -38.96 4.91
C GLU A 112 -12.43 -39.74 4.50
N ASP A 113 -12.26 -40.69 3.57
CA ASP A 113 -13.28 -41.66 3.16
C ASP A 113 -13.87 -42.36 4.37
N THR A 114 -15.05 -41.92 4.78
CA THR A 114 -15.86 -42.46 5.88
C THR A 114 -17.19 -42.99 5.37
N ASP A 115 -17.24 -43.33 4.08
CA ASP A 115 -18.46 -43.64 3.34
C ASP A 115 -19.10 -44.99 3.76
N ASN A 116 -18.29 -45.93 4.24
CA ASN A 116 -18.74 -47.27 4.64
C ASN A 116 -19.25 -47.38 6.09
N MET A 117 -19.50 -46.27 6.78
CA MET A 117 -19.83 -46.29 8.22
C MET A 117 -21.33 -46.10 8.56
N ILE A 118 -22.17 -45.70 7.60
CA ILE A 118 -23.62 -45.56 7.77
C ILE A 118 -24.34 -46.52 6.82
N SER A 119 -25.23 -47.36 7.36
CA SER A 119 -26.12 -48.20 6.56
C SER A 119 -27.15 -47.35 5.81
N THR A 120 -27.49 -47.72 4.58
CA THR A 120 -28.46 -47.02 3.73
C THR A 120 -29.83 -46.82 4.41
N ASP A 121 -30.25 -47.75 5.29
CA ASP A 121 -31.46 -47.60 6.12
C ASP A 121 -31.38 -46.40 7.07
N LEU A 122 -30.23 -46.22 7.73
CA LEU A 122 -30.02 -45.15 8.70
C LEU A 122 -29.91 -43.79 8.00
N GLU A 123 -29.26 -43.73 6.84
CA GLU A 123 -29.17 -42.50 6.04
C GLU A 123 -30.58 -42.02 5.60
N ASN A 124 -31.41 -42.93 5.08
CA ASN A 124 -32.80 -42.62 4.72
C ASN A 124 -33.61 -42.09 5.92
N ARG A 125 -33.45 -42.72 7.11
CA ARG A 125 -34.14 -42.31 8.35
C ARG A 125 -33.67 -40.95 8.88
N LEU A 126 -32.42 -40.57 8.67
CA LEU A 126 -31.90 -39.24 9.00
C LEU A 126 -32.44 -38.18 8.02
N GLN A 127 -32.46 -38.50 6.72
CA GLN A 127 -32.93 -37.60 5.68
C GLN A 127 -34.44 -37.33 5.74
N GLU A 128 -35.26 -38.33 6.13
CA GLU A 128 -36.68 -38.14 6.42
C GLU A 128 -36.89 -37.19 7.61
N LEU A 129 -36.01 -37.26 8.61
CA LEU A 129 -36.03 -36.41 9.80
C LEU A 129 -35.69 -34.95 9.48
N SER A 130 -34.63 -34.74 8.69
CA SER A 130 -34.26 -33.42 8.13
C SER A 130 -35.38 -32.83 7.27
N SER A 131 -36.05 -33.64 6.46
CA SER A 131 -37.18 -33.20 5.62
C SER A 131 -38.45 -32.87 6.43
N SER A 132 -38.67 -33.55 7.56
CA SER A 132 -39.89 -33.39 8.35
C SER A 132 -39.96 -32.05 9.10
N HIS A 133 -41.14 -31.43 9.14
CA HIS A 133 -41.38 -30.16 9.84
C HIS A 133 -41.72 -30.32 11.35
N SER A 134 -41.79 -31.56 11.87
CA SER A 134 -42.19 -31.82 13.26
C SER A 134 -41.00 -31.85 14.22
N SER A 135 -40.92 -30.85 15.09
CA SER A 135 -39.85 -30.67 16.08
C SER A 135 -39.81 -31.72 17.21
N LYS A 136 -40.72 -32.70 17.21
CA LYS A 136 -40.83 -33.77 18.22
C LYS A 136 -40.38 -35.16 17.75
N LYS A 137 -40.03 -35.36 16.47
CA LYS A 137 -39.48 -36.65 15.99
C LYS A 137 -37.99 -36.78 16.41
N SER A 138 -37.56 -38.00 16.69
CA SER A 138 -36.16 -38.34 16.96
C SER A 138 -35.82 -39.75 16.46
N VAL A 139 -34.63 -39.94 15.90
CA VAL A 139 -34.10 -41.27 15.57
C VAL A 139 -33.16 -41.73 16.69
N ILE A 140 -33.30 -43.00 17.05
CA ILE A 140 -32.44 -43.70 18.01
C ILE A 140 -31.55 -44.66 17.22
N ILE A 141 -30.26 -44.66 17.56
CA ILE A 141 -29.23 -45.56 17.02
C ILE A 141 -28.71 -46.38 18.19
N ASP A 142 -29.11 -47.65 18.23
CA ASP A 142 -28.67 -48.62 19.23
C ASP A 142 -27.25 -49.11 18.91
N LEU A 143 -26.41 -49.22 19.93
CA LEU A 143 -25.01 -49.64 19.77
C LEU A 143 -24.89 -51.15 20.01
N LYS A 144 -24.32 -51.89 19.07
CA LYS A 144 -23.94 -53.30 19.31
C LYS A 144 -22.70 -53.38 20.19
N GLU A 145 -22.43 -54.55 20.79
CA GLU A 145 -21.38 -54.70 21.81
C GLU A 145 -19.99 -54.25 21.34
N ASN A 146 -19.62 -54.52 20.08
CA ASN A 146 -18.36 -54.09 19.46
C ASN A 146 -18.34 -52.60 19.00
N GLU A 147 -19.46 -51.88 19.08
CA GLU A 147 -19.61 -50.47 18.64
C GLU A 147 -19.69 -49.48 19.83
N SER A 148 -19.64 -49.98 21.06
CA SER A 148 -19.81 -49.19 22.28
C SER A 148 -18.66 -48.22 22.62
N ASN A 149 -17.52 -48.35 21.93
CA ASN A 149 -16.29 -47.60 22.20
C ASN A 149 -16.50 -46.07 22.05
N LYS A 150 -15.84 -45.28 22.92
CA LYS A 150 -15.95 -43.82 22.96
C LYS A 150 -15.54 -43.18 21.63
N GLU A 151 -14.48 -43.70 21.01
CA GLU A 151 -13.96 -43.19 19.73
C GLU A 151 -14.94 -43.41 18.57
N TRP A 152 -15.60 -44.57 18.52
CA TRP A 152 -16.64 -44.88 17.52
C TRP A 152 -17.80 -43.90 17.64
N ARG A 153 -18.30 -43.67 18.86
CA ARG A 153 -19.38 -42.71 19.13
C ARG A 153 -18.99 -41.28 18.73
N THR A 154 -17.76 -40.84 19.03
CA THR A 154 -17.26 -39.52 18.61
C THR A 154 -17.16 -39.40 17.08
N LYS A 155 -16.70 -40.45 16.38
CA LYS A 155 -16.72 -40.49 14.91
C LYS A 155 -18.14 -40.38 14.36
N MET A 156 -19.09 -41.15 14.89
CA MET A 156 -20.49 -41.12 14.47
C MET A 156 -21.16 -39.75 14.70
N HIS A 157 -20.94 -39.12 15.86
CA HIS A 157 -21.42 -37.75 16.13
C HIS A 157 -20.86 -36.71 15.15
N ASN A 158 -19.60 -36.85 14.73
CA ASN A 158 -18.99 -35.97 13.73
C ASN A 158 -19.57 -36.23 12.33
N LEU A 159 -19.75 -37.50 11.95
CA LEU A 159 -20.28 -37.89 10.64
C LEU A 159 -21.73 -37.42 10.44
N ILE A 160 -22.59 -37.60 11.45
CA ILE A 160 -23.99 -37.09 11.42
C ILE A 160 -24.00 -35.56 11.27
N ARG A 161 -23.14 -34.84 12.01
CA ARG A 161 -23.01 -33.38 11.91
C ARG A 161 -22.45 -32.91 10.56
N GLN A 162 -21.66 -33.75 9.88
CA GLN A 162 -21.09 -33.48 8.56
C GLN A 162 -22.11 -33.67 7.44
N ARG A 163 -22.96 -34.71 7.50
CA ARG A 163 -23.98 -35.00 6.48
C ARG A 163 -25.29 -34.21 6.67
N HIS A 164 -25.74 -34.03 7.91
CA HIS A 164 -27.02 -33.37 8.24
C HIS A 164 -26.80 -32.24 9.26
N PRO A 165 -26.39 -31.03 8.82
CA PRO A 165 -26.01 -29.93 9.71
C PRO A 165 -27.16 -29.35 10.55
N ASP A 166 -28.41 -29.64 10.16
CA ASP A 166 -29.65 -29.27 10.84
C ASP A 166 -30.07 -30.27 11.94
N LEU A 167 -29.29 -31.34 12.15
CA LEU A 167 -29.51 -32.34 13.20
C LEU A 167 -28.48 -32.21 14.34
N GLU A 168 -28.95 -32.44 15.56
CA GLU A 168 -28.17 -32.53 16.79
C GLU A 168 -28.23 -33.96 17.33
N SER A 169 -27.07 -34.52 17.69
CA SER A 169 -26.94 -35.90 18.16
C SER A 169 -26.33 -35.96 19.56
N THR A 170 -26.98 -36.72 20.46
CA THR A 170 -26.62 -36.82 21.89
C THR A 170 -26.56 -38.29 22.30
N THR A 171 -25.45 -38.74 22.91
CA THR A 171 -25.41 -40.07 23.54
C THR A 171 -26.25 -40.06 24.82
N MET A 172 -27.16 -41.03 24.97
CA MET A 172 -27.92 -41.26 26.20
C MET A 172 -27.65 -42.69 26.73
N MET A 173 -28.04 -42.95 27.99
CA MET A 173 -27.94 -44.28 28.62
C MET A 173 -29.32 -44.67 29.14
N GLU A 174 -29.64 -45.95 29.03
CA GLU A 174 -30.82 -46.57 29.65
C GLU A 174 -30.44 -47.26 30.97
N ASP A 175 -31.44 -47.55 31.81
CA ASP A 175 -31.24 -48.05 33.18
C ASP A 175 -30.49 -49.41 33.22
N ASP A 176 -30.61 -50.22 32.16
CA ASP A 176 -29.85 -51.48 31.95
C ASP A 176 -28.40 -51.26 31.43
N ASN A 177 -27.82 -50.08 31.64
CA ASN A 177 -26.43 -49.73 31.32
C ASN A 177 -26.06 -49.78 29.81
N LYS A 178 -27.06 -49.92 28.93
CA LYS A 178 -26.92 -49.82 27.47
C LYS A 178 -26.87 -48.35 27.03
N LYS A 179 -26.07 -48.07 26.00
CA LYS A 179 -25.83 -46.73 25.45
C LYS A 179 -26.37 -46.65 24.04
N TYR A 180 -27.03 -45.55 23.71
CA TYR A 180 -27.55 -45.27 22.36
C TYR A 180 -27.30 -43.80 21.98
N ILE A 181 -27.33 -43.50 20.68
CA ILE A 181 -27.26 -42.12 20.18
C ILE A 181 -28.66 -41.69 19.74
N LYS A 182 -29.17 -40.61 20.35
CA LYS A 182 -30.43 -39.97 19.98
C LYS A 182 -30.15 -38.77 19.07
N VAL A 183 -30.81 -38.73 17.92
CA VAL A 183 -30.69 -37.64 16.93
C VAL A 183 -32.01 -36.88 16.86
N THR A 184 -31.93 -35.55 16.94
CA THR A 184 -33.06 -34.60 16.99
C THR A 184 -32.79 -33.39 16.11
N LYS A 185 -33.82 -32.62 15.73
CA LYS A 185 -33.64 -31.42 14.89
C LYS A 185 -33.08 -30.23 15.70
N ASN A 186 -32.02 -29.59 15.21
CA ASN A 186 -31.29 -28.51 15.87
C ASN A 186 -32.08 -27.20 15.81
N GLN A 187 -32.69 -26.81 16.94
CA GLN A 187 -33.57 -25.63 17.02
C GLN A 187 -32.82 -24.28 17.11
N LYS A 188 -31.48 -24.26 17.16
CA LYS A 188 -30.68 -23.03 17.34
C LYS A 188 -29.88 -22.61 16.10
N GLY A 189 -30.13 -23.23 14.95
CA GLY A 189 -29.26 -23.20 13.77
C GLY A 189 -29.48 -22.13 12.69
N LEU A 190 -30.34 -21.11 12.88
CA LEU A 190 -30.64 -20.11 11.82
C LEU A 190 -29.98 -18.74 12.03
N LYS A 191 -28.64 -18.72 12.09
CA LYS A 191 -27.81 -17.53 11.85
C LYS A 191 -26.56 -17.86 11.00
N LYS A 192 -26.74 -18.62 9.91
CA LYS A 192 -25.73 -18.68 8.85
C LYS A 192 -25.76 -17.36 8.08
N SER A 193 -24.61 -16.71 7.94
CA SER A 193 -24.49 -15.57 7.02
C SER A 193 -24.85 -16.03 5.61
N VAL A 194 -25.53 -15.20 4.82
CA VAL A 194 -25.86 -15.47 3.40
C VAL A 194 -24.58 -15.83 2.62
N PHE A 195 -23.46 -15.19 2.98
CA PHE A 195 -22.13 -15.49 2.49
C PHE A 195 -21.67 -16.95 2.69
N ALA A 196 -21.97 -17.54 3.86
CA ALA A 196 -21.61 -18.92 4.17
C ALA A 196 -22.48 -19.95 3.44
N VAL A 197 -23.72 -19.57 3.06
CA VAL A 197 -24.60 -20.40 2.22
C VAL A 197 -24.15 -20.32 0.77
N PHE A 198 -23.88 -19.12 0.26
CA PHE A 198 -23.44 -18.89 -1.12
C PHE A 198 -22.08 -19.54 -1.41
N LEU A 199 -21.08 -19.38 -0.54
CA LEU A 199 -19.74 -19.97 -0.77
C LEU A 199 -19.79 -21.51 -0.81
N HIS A 200 -20.62 -22.14 0.03
CA HIS A 200 -20.80 -23.59 0.02
C HIS A 200 -21.49 -24.08 -1.27
N LEU A 201 -22.45 -23.31 -1.82
CA LEU A 201 -23.11 -23.62 -3.09
C LEU A 201 -22.17 -23.46 -4.30
N GLU A 202 -21.28 -22.47 -4.29
CA GLU A 202 -20.40 -22.13 -5.43
C GLU A 202 -19.07 -22.90 -5.41
N THR A 203 -18.58 -23.33 -4.24
CA THR A 203 -17.25 -23.96 -4.09
C THR A 203 -17.23 -25.26 -3.29
N GLY A 204 -18.35 -25.66 -2.67
CA GLY A 204 -18.41 -26.78 -1.70
C GLY A 204 -17.88 -26.42 -0.30
N ILE A 205 -17.14 -25.33 -0.13
CA ILE A 205 -16.38 -25.02 1.10
C ILE A 205 -17.27 -24.47 2.22
N ASP A 206 -17.30 -25.17 3.36
CA ASP A 206 -18.07 -24.78 4.55
C ASP A 206 -17.20 -23.96 5.54
N ILE A 207 -17.30 -22.63 5.45
CA ILE A 207 -16.42 -21.65 6.12
C ILE A 207 -16.45 -21.70 7.66
N CYS A 208 -17.42 -22.39 8.25
CA CYS A 208 -17.54 -22.57 9.69
C CYS A 208 -16.59 -23.65 10.26
N LYS A 209 -15.97 -24.47 9.41
CA LYS A 209 -15.01 -25.50 9.84
C LYS A 209 -13.67 -24.85 10.21
N ARG A 210 -13.09 -25.23 11.35
CA ARG A 210 -11.67 -24.92 11.66
C ARG A 210 -10.79 -25.71 10.72
N ILE A 211 -10.41 -25.10 9.61
CA ILE A 211 -9.44 -25.68 8.68
C ILE A 211 -8.12 -25.90 9.44
N ARG A 212 -7.72 -27.17 9.57
CA ARG A 212 -6.44 -27.56 10.14
C ARG A 212 -5.37 -27.30 9.07
N TRP A 213 -4.43 -26.39 9.33
CA TRP A 213 -3.33 -26.13 8.41
C TRP A 213 -2.58 -27.44 8.09
N PRO A 214 -2.42 -27.84 6.81
CA PRO A 214 -1.65 -29.03 6.45
C PRO A 214 -0.21 -28.89 6.95
N ASN A 215 0.33 -29.93 7.58
CA ASN A 215 1.72 -29.92 8.06
C ASN A 215 2.75 -29.95 6.91
N GLU A 216 2.31 -30.33 5.71
CA GLU A 216 3.11 -30.44 4.49
C GLU A 216 3.35 -29.08 3.79
N HIS A 217 2.53 -28.08 4.10
CA HIS A 217 2.64 -26.75 3.50
C HIS A 217 3.33 -25.77 4.45
N ASP A 218 4.26 -24.99 3.90
CA ASP A 218 4.92 -23.91 4.62
C ASP A 218 3.91 -22.88 5.16
N LYS A 219 4.30 -22.14 6.21
CA LYS A 219 3.36 -21.40 7.07
C LYS A 219 2.62 -20.24 6.42
N TYR A 220 3.07 -19.75 5.27
CA TYR A 220 2.50 -18.60 4.58
C TYR A 220 2.04 -18.99 3.17
N CYS A 221 0.82 -18.60 2.80
CA CYS A 221 0.45 -18.53 1.40
C CYS A 221 1.03 -17.23 0.82
N LYS A 222 1.89 -17.34 -0.18
CA LYS A 222 2.39 -16.22 -0.97
C LYS A 222 1.57 -16.11 -2.25
N PHE A 223 1.13 -14.89 -2.59
CA PHE A 223 0.34 -14.62 -3.79
C PHE A 223 0.70 -13.25 -4.35
N ARG A 224 0.34 -13.02 -5.61
CA ARG A 224 0.49 -11.73 -6.27
C ARG A 224 -0.82 -10.95 -6.15
N LEU A 225 -0.75 -9.73 -5.62
CA LEU A 225 -1.85 -8.77 -5.55
C LEU A 225 -1.69 -7.79 -6.70
N TYR A 226 -2.61 -7.83 -7.65
CA TYR A 226 -2.86 -6.79 -8.63
C TYR A 226 -3.97 -5.87 -8.10
N LYS A 227 -3.78 -4.55 -8.19
CA LYS A 227 -4.76 -3.56 -7.73
C LYS A 227 -4.85 -2.35 -8.66
N GLU A 228 -6.06 -1.79 -8.79
CA GLU A 228 -6.35 -0.65 -9.66
C GLU A 228 -6.95 0.52 -8.86
N ASN A 229 -6.34 1.70 -8.96
CA ASN A 229 -6.82 2.95 -8.36
C ASN A 229 -7.17 2.86 -6.85
N ILE A 230 -6.44 2.01 -6.11
CA ILE A 230 -6.61 1.75 -4.68
C ILE A 230 -5.22 1.56 -4.04
N ASP A 231 -5.03 2.01 -2.80
CA ASP A 231 -3.79 1.83 -2.06
C ASP A 231 -3.67 0.41 -1.50
N THR A 232 -2.45 -0.01 -1.16
CA THR A 232 -2.18 -1.38 -0.68
C THR A 232 -2.92 -1.70 0.63
N MET A 233 -3.07 -0.73 1.53
CA MET A 233 -3.75 -0.96 2.81
C MET A 233 -5.27 -1.13 2.63
N ASN A 234 -5.92 -0.31 1.82
CA ASN A 234 -7.33 -0.48 1.50
C ASN A 234 -7.60 -1.71 0.63
N ALA A 235 -6.68 -2.11 -0.23
CA ALA A 235 -6.75 -3.41 -0.90
C ALA A 235 -6.73 -4.58 0.12
N ILE A 236 -5.84 -4.54 1.13
CA ILE A 236 -5.83 -5.54 2.21
C ILE A 236 -7.11 -5.47 3.06
N ASN A 237 -7.60 -4.28 3.40
CA ASN A 237 -8.86 -4.12 4.14
C ASN A 237 -10.06 -4.68 3.35
N LEU A 238 -10.08 -4.52 2.03
CA LEU A 238 -11.11 -5.05 1.14
C LEU A 238 -11.05 -6.59 1.09
N ILE A 239 -9.86 -7.17 0.99
CA ILE A 239 -9.63 -8.62 1.12
C ILE A 239 -10.13 -9.10 2.49
N CYS A 240 -9.79 -8.41 3.58
CA CYS A 240 -10.22 -8.77 4.94
C CYS A 240 -11.75 -8.75 5.07
N LYS A 241 -12.43 -7.72 4.54
CA LYS A 241 -13.90 -7.61 4.51
C LYS A 241 -14.56 -8.83 3.85
N PHE A 242 -14.07 -9.25 2.69
CA PHE A 242 -14.67 -10.37 1.95
C PHE A 242 -14.24 -11.76 2.43
N THR A 243 -13.19 -11.87 3.25
CA THR A 243 -12.67 -13.17 3.72
C THR A 243 -12.86 -13.39 5.23
N GLY A 244 -13.26 -12.36 5.99
CA GLY A 244 -13.29 -12.41 7.46
C GLY A 244 -11.90 -12.62 8.08
N LEU A 245 -10.85 -12.17 7.40
CA LEU A 245 -9.45 -12.22 7.86
C LEU A 245 -9.06 -10.90 8.54
N LYS A 246 -7.92 -10.87 9.23
CA LYS A 246 -7.38 -9.66 9.88
C LYS A 246 -6.15 -9.13 9.13
N PRO A 247 -5.97 -7.82 8.93
CA PRO A 247 -4.83 -7.24 8.23
C PRO A 247 -3.47 -7.68 8.80
N SER A 248 -3.38 -7.91 10.11
CA SER A 248 -2.14 -8.32 10.79
C SER A 248 -1.55 -9.66 10.34
N ILE A 249 -2.34 -10.53 9.69
CA ILE A 249 -1.85 -11.82 9.16
C ILE A 249 -1.14 -11.64 7.81
N PHE A 250 -1.39 -10.53 7.11
CA PHE A 250 -0.78 -10.21 5.83
C PHE A 250 0.60 -9.56 6.03
N GLY A 251 1.53 -9.85 5.13
CA GLY A 251 2.86 -9.25 5.04
C GLY A 251 3.16 -8.84 3.61
N TYR A 252 3.87 -7.73 3.43
CA TYR A 252 4.20 -7.13 2.14
C TYR A 252 5.53 -6.40 2.24
N ALA A 253 6.24 -6.28 1.11
CA ALA A 253 7.56 -5.66 1.07
C ALA A 253 7.51 -4.12 1.09
N GLY A 254 6.43 -3.53 0.55
CA GLY A 254 6.11 -2.11 0.64
C GLY A 254 4.71 -1.81 0.11
N THR A 255 4.22 -0.60 0.33
CA THR A 255 2.98 -0.11 -0.26
C THR A 255 3.25 0.52 -1.63
N LYS A 256 2.25 0.58 -2.51
CA LYS A 256 2.36 1.07 -3.90
C LYS A 256 1.30 2.13 -4.18
N ASP A 257 1.60 3.09 -5.05
CA ASP A 257 0.74 4.20 -5.49
C ASP A 257 -0.76 3.83 -5.54
N ARG A 258 -1.64 4.69 -4.99
CA ARG A 258 -3.08 4.55 -5.16
C ARG A 258 -3.47 4.74 -6.63
N ARG A 259 -3.17 5.92 -7.19
CA ARG A 259 -3.53 6.32 -8.56
C ARG A 259 -2.58 5.70 -9.61
N ALA A 260 -2.62 4.38 -9.68
CA ALA A 260 -1.83 3.54 -10.57
C ALA A 260 -2.52 2.18 -10.80
N ILE A 261 -2.00 1.38 -11.72
CA ILE A 261 -2.19 -0.08 -11.74
C ILE A 261 -0.93 -0.71 -11.15
N THR A 262 -1.04 -1.55 -10.14
CA THR A 262 0.15 -2.07 -9.45
C THR A 262 0.07 -3.55 -9.11
N THR A 263 1.14 -4.29 -9.35
CA THR A 263 1.30 -5.70 -8.97
C THR A 263 2.43 -5.87 -7.95
N GLN A 264 2.17 -6.57 -6.84
CA GLN A 264 3.14 -6.80 -5.76
C GLN A 264 2.98 -8.18 -5.10
N GLU A 265 4.01 -8.70 -4.43
CA GLU A 265 3.90 -9.93 -3.64
C GLU A 265 3.33 -9.65 -2.25
N ILE A 266 2.43 -10.52 -1.80
CA ILE A 266 1.83 -10.53 -0.47
C ILE A 266 1.97 -11.93 0.13
N THR A 267 2.23 -12.03 1.43
CA THR A 267 2.12 -13.27 2.19
C THR A 267 0.96 -13.21 3.18
N ALA A 268 0.25 -14.32 3.40
CA ALA A 268 -0.79 -14.45 4.42
C ALA A 268 -0.51 -15.66 5.33
N PHE A 269 -0.45 -15.43 6.64
CA PHE A 269 -0.14 -16.49 7.61
C PHE A 269 -1.29 -17.50 7.75
N LYS A 270 -1.02 -18.76 7.40
CA LYS A 270 -1.96 -19.89 7.50
C LYS A 270 -3.34 -19.64 6.87
N VAL A 271 -3.36 -19.08 5.66
CA VAL A 271 -4.57 -18.89 4.84
C VAL A 271 -4.48 -19.77 3.60
N LEU A 272 -5.53 -20.55 3.29
CA LEU A 272 -5.57 -21.35 2.07
C LEU A 272 -5.81 -20.48 0.83
N PRO A 273 -5.21 -20.81 -0.33
CA PRO A 273 -5.47 -20.15 -1.61
C PRO A 273 -6.96 -20.04 -1.96
N SER A 274 -7.75 -21.11 -1.74
CA SER A 274 -9.20 -21.14 -2.02
C SER A 274 -9.97 -20.02 -1.32
N LYS A 275 -9.60 -19.72 -0.07
CA LYS A 275 -10.22 -18.64 0.73
C LYS A 275 -9.89 -17.24 0.19
N LEU A 276 -8.71 -17.06 -0.41
CA LEU A 276 -8.31 -15.79 -1.02
C LEU A 276 -8.89 -15.64 -2.43
N HIS A 277 -8.94 -16.72 -3.21
CA HIS A 277 -9.41 -16.72 -4.60
C HIS A 277 -10.85 -16.18 -4.76
N HIS A 278 -11.73 -16.41 -3.77
CA HIS A 278 -13.10 -15.84 -3.77
C HIS A 278 -13.13 -14.30 -3.88
N VAL A 279 -12.06 -13.58 -3.48
CA VAL A 279 -11.98 -12.12 -3.68
C VAL A 279 -12.09 -11.74 -5.18
N ASN A 280 -11.66 -12.61 -6.09
CA ASN A 280 -11.71 -12.36 -7.53
C ASN A 280 -13.14 -12.28 -8.11
N SER A 281 -14.14 -12.94 -7.48
CA SER A 281 -15.53 -12.90 -7.95
C SER A 281 -16.34 -11.73 -7.38
N VAL A 282 -16.00 -11.25 -6.18
CA VAL A 282 -16.81 -10.24 -5.46
C VAL A 282 -16.41 -8.77 -5.71
N THR A 283 -15.24 -8.50 -6.29
CA THR A 283 -14.80 -7.13 -6.61
C THR A 283 -13.98 -7.10 -7.88
N HIS A 284 -13.93 -5.96 -8.59
CA HIS A 284 -13.06 -5.75 -9.74
C HIS A 284 -11.76 -4.99 -9.38
N LYS A 285 -11.72 -4.26 -8.26
CA LYS A 285 -10.61 -3.34 -7.90
C LYS A 285 -9.29 -4.04 -7.54
N VAL A 286 -9.36 -5.34 -7.22
CA VAL A 286 -8.20 -6.18 -6.88
C VAL A 286 -8.31 -7.55 -7.55
N ARG A 287 -7.18 -8.14 -7.92
CA ARG A 287 -7.07 -9.52 -8.42
C ARG A 287 -5.93 -10.23 -7.70
N LEU A 288 -6.21 -11.45 -7.24
CA LEU A 288 -5.28 -12.31 -6.52
C LEU A 288 -4.96 -13.53 -7.37
N GLY A 289 -3.69 -13.90 -7.44
CA GLY A 289 -3.25 -15.05 -8.23
C GLY A 289 -1.81 -15.46 -7.95
N ASN A 290 -1.27 -16.34 -8.78
CA ASN A 290 0.06 -16.94 -8.63
C ASN A 290 0.31 -17.47 -7.20
N PHE A 291 -0.67 -18.21 -6.67
CA PHE A 291 -0.63 -18.74 -5.31
C PHE A 291 0.47 -19.80 -5.15
N THR A 292 1.29 -19.63 -4.12
CA THR A 292 2.39 -20.52 -3.71
C THR A 292 2.45 -20.60 -2.18
N TYR A 293 3.24 -21.53 -1.64
CA TYR A 293 3.54 -21.58 -0.20
C TYR A 293 4.98 -21.10 0.06
N SER A 294 5.20 -20.46 1.21
CA SER A 294 6.50 -19.92 1.62
C SER A 294 6.72 -20.04 3.13
N LYS A 295 7.99 -20.23 3.52
CA LYS A 295 8.44 -20.34 4.92
C LYS A 295 8.40 -19.02 5.66
N ASP A 296 8.70 -17.95 4.93
CA ASP A 296 8.96 -16.62 5.49
C ASP A 296 7.82 -15.65 5.19
N ARG A 297 7.59 -14.74 6.13
CA ARG A 297 6.67 -13.62 5.96
C ARG A 297 7.39 -12.49 5.24
N LEU A 298 6.78 -11.90 4.21
CA LEU A 298 7.25 -10.63 3.67
C LEU A 298 7.20 -9.54 4.75
N THR A 299 8.31 -8.83 4.90
CA THR A 299 8.48 -7.68 5.77
C THR A 299 8.89 -6.46 4.96
N LEU A 300 8.70 -5.28 5.55
CA LEU A 300 9.05 -4.01 4.92
C LEU A 300 10.54 -4.04 4.53
N GLY A 301 10.80 -3.88 3.22
CA GLY A 301 12.16 -3.84 2.67
C GLY A 301 12.57 -5.11 1.92
N ASP A 302 11.71 -6.12 1.88
CA ASP A 302 11.96 -7.36 1.13
C ASP A 302 11.65 -7.21 -0.38
N LEU A 303 12.11 -6.10 -0.98
CA LEU A 303 12.07 -5.81 -2.42
C LEU A 303 13.42 -5.28 -2.91
N ALA A 304 13.77 -5.59 -4.16
CA ALA A 304 14.96 -5.06 -4.84
C ALA A 304 14.68 -3.77 -5.63
N GLY A 305 13.41 -3.38 -5.78
CA GLY A 305 13.00 -2.17 -6.48
C GLY A 305 11.58 -2.23 -7.02
N ASN A 306 11.27 -1.32 -7.94
CA ASN A 306 10.02 -1.34 -8.71
C ASN A 306 10.33 -1.12 -10.19
N HIS A 307 9.64 -1.85 -11.05
CA HIS A 307 9.60 -1.66 -12.49
C HIS A 307 8.39 -0.80 -12.83
N PHE A 308 8.59 0.22 -13.67
CA PHE A 308 7.59 1.19 -14.06
C PHE A 308 7.38 1.09 -15.57
N THR A 309 6.12 1.05 -15.98
CA THR A 309 5.70 1.18 -17.38
C THR A 309 4.75 2.37 -17.45
N LEU A 310 5.20 3.47 -18.06
CA LEU A 310 4.61 4.79 -17.95
C LEU A 310 4.30 5.37 -19.33
N THR A 311 3.15 6.04 -19.46
CA THR A 311 2.78 6.83 -20.64
C THR A 311 2.82 8.31 -20.28
N LEU A 312 3.70 9.07 -20.92
CA LEU A 312 3.56 10.53 -21.00
C LEU A 312 2.67 10.86 -22.19
N ARG A 313 1.58 11.59 -21.97
CA ARG A 313 0.63 12.01 -23.01
C ARG A 313 0.90 13.45 -23.46
N ASN A 314 0.34 13.85 -24.60
CA ASN A 314 0.49 15.18 -25.21
C ASN A 314 1.95 15.67 -25.26
N VAL A 315 2.84 14.79 -25.71
CA VAL A 315 4.28 15.08 -25.76
C VAL A 315 4.56 16.13 -26.84
N LYS A 316 5.24 17.21 -26.46
CA LYS A 316 5.77 18.20 -27.40
C LYS A 316 7.30 18.19 -27.36
N GLY A 317 7.87 17.96 -28.53
CA GLY A 317 9.30 17.89 -28.80
C GLY A 317 9.52 17.16 -30.14
N SER A 318 10.70 17.32 -30.75
CA SER A 318 11.07 16.48 -31.88
C SER A 318 11.47 15.08 -31.40
N GLU A 319 11.41 14.08 -32.28
CA GLU A 319 11.91 12.73 -31.96
C GLU A 319 13.40 12.75 -31.58
N GLU A 320 14.19 13.63 -32.19
CA GLU A 320 15.60 13.86 -31.83
C GLU A 320 15.78 14.43 -30.41
N GLN A 321 14.91 15.36 -29.99
CA GLN A 321 14.92 15.91 -28.62
C GLN A 321 14.53 14.82 -27.60
N ILE A 322 13.52 14.02 -27.92
CA ILE A 322 13.11 12.86 -27.11
C ILE A 322 14.27 11.88 -26.96
N GLU A 323 14.89 11.47 -28.07
CA GLU A 323 16.01 10.52 -28.07
C GLU A 323 17.19 11.03 -27.24
N LYS A 324 17.59 12.29 -27.41
CA LYS A 324 18.67 12.92 -26.63
C LYS A 324 18.37 12.96 -25.13
N SER A 325 17.17 13.36 -24.73
CA SER A 325 16.79 13.44 -23.32
C SER A 325 16.68 12.06 -22.67
N MET A 326 16.16 11.07 -23.41
CA MET A 326 16.07 9.69 -22.94
C MET A 326 17.44 9.00 -22.87
N ALA A 327 18.34 9.26 -23.82
CA ALA A 327 19.73 8.82 -23.76
C ALA A 327 20.46 9.43 -22.56
N SER A 328 20.28 10.73 -22.29
CA SER A 328 20.80 11.40 -21.08
C SER A 328 20.30 10.71 -19.82
N LEU A 329 18.99 10.48 -19.66
CA LEU A 329 18.45 9.77 -18.49
C LEU A 329 19.01 8.33 -18.39
N LYS A 330 19.21 7.65 -19.51
CA LYS A 330 19.80 6.29 -19.56
C LYS A 330 21.26 6.25 -19.14
N GLU A 331 22.03 7.29 -19.40
CA GLU A 331 23.45 7.38 -19.09
C GLU A 331 23.70 7.95 -17.69
N THR A 332 23.23 9.18 -17.44
CA THR A 332 23.54 9.97 -16.24
C THR A 332 22.52 9.78 -15.11
N GLY A 333 21.31 9.30 -15.41
CA GLY A 333 20.24 9.20 -14.42
C GLY A 333 19.68 10.56 -13.98
N PHE A 334 19.14 10.61 -12.77
CA PHE A 334 18.47 11.77 -12.18
C PHE A 334 18.85 11.96 -10.70
N ILE A 335 18.66 13.18 -10.16
CA ILE A 335 18.89 13.47 -8.74
C ILE A 335 17.80 12.79 -7.91
N ASN A 336 18.20 12.01 -6.91
CA ASN A 336 17.31 11.11 -6.16
C ASN A 336 16.54 11.83 -5.04
N TYR A 337 15.93 12.97 -5.35
CA TYR A 337 15.14 13.78 -4.41
C TYR A 337 13.99 13.00 -3.77
N TYR A 338 13.58 13.47 -2.60
CA TYR A 338 12.24 13.22 -2.09
C TYR A 338 11.25 14.09 -2.85
N GLY A 339 10.36 13.48 -3.65
CA GLY A 339 9.32 14.22 -4.37
C GLY A 339 8.24 14.80 -3.46
N LEU A 340 7.40 15.71 -3.99
CA LEU A 340 6.36 16.44 -3.25
C LEU A 340 5.44 15.56 -2.39
N GLN A 341 5.13 14.34 -2.84
CA GLN A 341 4.35 13.35 -2.08
C GLN A 341 4.94 13.06 -0.69
N ARG A 342 6.24 13.24 -0.45
CA ARG A 342 6.87 13.11 0.88
C ARG A 342 6.42 14.18 1.89
N PHE A 343 6.07 15.35 1.38
CA PHE A 343 5.79 16.55 2.17
C PHE A 343 4.29 16.79 2.39
N GLY A 344 3.44 15.89 1.87
CA GLY A 344 1.99 15.95 1.95
C GLY A 344 1.35 16.76 0.83
N THR A 345 0.06 16.54 0.61
CA THR A 345 -0.76 17.25 -0.40
C THR A 345 -1.61 18.39 0.17
N SER A 346 -1.63 18.54 1.51
CA SER A 346 -2.31 19.63 2.20
C SER A 346 -1.46 20.91 2.19
N HIS A 347 -2.13 22.06 2.37
CA HIS A 347 -1.50 23.35 2.59
C HIS A 347 -0.43 23.32 3.70
N ILE A 348 -0.60 22.49 4.74
CA ILE A 348 0.34 22.40 5.86
C ILE A 348 1.37 21.30 5.55
N PRO A 349 2.64 21.65 5.24
CA PRO A 349 3.62 20.64 4.88
C PRO A 349 4.00 19.78 6.08
N THR A 350 4.13 18.47 5.88
CA THR A 350 4.41 17.51 6.95
C THR A 350 5.72 17.81 7.69
N TYR A 351 6.70 18.40 7.01
CA TYR A 351 7.98 18.78 7.60
C TYR A 351 7.85 19.88 8.67
N GLN A 352 6.83 20.75 8.61
CA GLN A 352 6.59 21.78 9.63
C GLN A 352 6.10 21.15 10.94
N ILE A 353 5.26 20.12 10.84
CA ILE A 353 4.84 19.29 11.98
C ILE A 353 6.06 18.54 12.53
N GLY A 354 6.90 17.98 11.65
CA GLY A 354 8.17 17.32 12.01
C GLY A 354 9.10 18.21 12.81
N LYS A 355 9.37 19.43 12.32
CA LYS A 355 10.14 20.47 13.01
C LYS A 355 9.57 20.77 14.40
N ALA A 356 8.25 20.93 14.52
CA ALA A 356 7.60 21.17 15.81
C ALA A 356 7.79 20.00 16.79
N LEU A 357 7.69 18.75 16.33
CA LEU A 357 7.91 17.55 17.16
C LEU A 357 9.38 17.42 17.61
N LEU A 358 10.36 17.66 16.71
CA LEU A 358 11.80 17.61 17.04
C LEU A 358 12.23 18.70 18.03
N LEU A 359 11.60 19.87 17.98
CA LEU A 359 11.79 20.94 18.96
C LEU A 359 11.07 20.68 20.30
N GLY A 360 10.22 19.64 20.40
CA GLY A 360 9.39 19.40 21.58
C GLY A 360 8.24 20.40 21.74
N ASN A 361 7.87 21.10 20.67
CA ASN A 361 6.79 22.09 20.66
C ASN A 361 5.43 21.40 20.45
N TRP A 362 5.06 20.53 21.39
CA TRP A 362 3.90 19.62 21.28
C TRP A 362 2.58 20.34 21.00
N ARG A 363 2.33 21.49 21.66
CA ARG A 363 1.14 22.32 21.39
C ARG A 363 1.12 22.79 19.93
N LYS A 364 2.28 23.18 19.38
CA LYS A 364 2.38 23.64 18.00
C LYS A 364 2.17 22.52 16.99
N SER A 365 2.67 21.31 17.25
CA SER A 365 2.35 20.16 16.40
C SER A 365 0.86 19.81 16.41
N ILE A 366 0.16 19.95 17.54
CA ILE A 366 -1.29 19.73 17.63
C ILE A 366 -2.05 20.80 16.83
N GLU A 367 -1.68 22.07 16.99
CA GLU A 367 -2.22 23.16 16.17
C GLU A 367 -2.00 22.91 14.67
N LEU A 368 -0.81 22.48 14.26
CA LEU A 368 -0.51 22.24 12.84
C LEU A 368 -1.29 21.04 12.27
N ILE A 369 -1.54 19.99 13.06
CA ILE A 369 -2.33 18.81 12.61
C ILE A 369 -3.82 19.14 12.53
N LEU A 370 -4.35 19.94 13.46
CA LEU A 370 -5.79 20.25 13.57
C LEU A 370 -6.17 21.64 13.00
N LYS A 371 -5.23 22.36 12.38
CA LYS A 371 -5.55 23.62 11.70
C LYS A 371 -6.47 23.32 10.50
N PRO A 372 -7.59 24.03 10.35
CA PRO A 372 -8.52 23.82 9.23
C PRO A 372 -7.82 24.04 7.88
N THR A 373 -8.05 23.16 6.91
CA THR A 373 -7.57 23.34 5.54
C THR A 373 -8.69 23.10 4.53
N ARG A 374 -8.67 23.87 3.42
CA ARG A 374 -9.66 23.76 2.34
C ARG A 374 -9.50 22.50 1.46
N THR A 375 -8.53 21.65 1.80
CA THR A 375 -8.29 20.33 1.19
C THR A 375 -8.91 19.20 2.01
N ASP A 376 -9.44 19.48 3.19
CA ASP A 376 -10.07 18.49 4.06
C ASP A 376 -11.47 18.12 3.53
N SER A 377 -11.89 16.86 3.70
CA SER A 377 -13.29 16.48 3.46
C SER A 377 -14.22 17.31 4.35
N PHE A 378 -15.44 17.59 3.89
CA PHE A 378 -16.39 18.49 4.57
C PHE A 378 -16.50 18.23 6.09
N ARG A 379 -16.57 16.96 6.51
CA ARG A 379 -16.65 16.57 7.94
C ARG A 379 -15.35 16.75 8.71
N THR A 380 -14.20 16.50 8.08
CA THR A 380 -12.89 16.77 8.71
C THR A 380 -12.66 18.27 8.85
N MET A 381 -13.05 19.06 7.85
CA MET A 381 -13.01 20.53 7.89
C MET A 381 -13.91 21.07 9.00
N GLU A 382 -15.17 20.62 9.09
CA GLU A 382 -16.15 20.99 10.13
C GLU A 382 -15.61 20.69 11.55
N ALA A 383 -15.02 19.50 11.75
CA ALA A 383 -14.41 19.12 13.02
C ALA A 383 -13.17 19.96 13.39
N ARG A 384 -12.27 20.20 12.42
CA ARG A 384 -11.08 21.04 12.61
C ARG A 384 -11.46 22.48 12.91
N GLU A 385 -12.42 23.06 12.18
CA GLU A 385 -12.88 24.44 12.37
C GLU A 385 -13.52 24.62 13.75
N HIS A 386 -14.38 23.68 14.17
CA HIS A 386 -14.95 23.69 15.52
C HIS A 386 -13.86 23.65 16.59
N TRP A 387 -12.86 22.77 16.46
CA TRP A 387 -11.72 22.73 17.38
C TRP A 387 -10.88 24.00 17.34
N TRP A 388 -10.71 24.62 16.17
CA TRP A 388 -9.90 25.82 15.99
C TRP A 388 -10.49 27.04 16.71
N GLN A 389 -11.80 27.22 16.60
CA GLN A 389 -12.54 28.32 17.21
C GLN A 389 -12.74 28.12 18.72
N HIS A 390 -13.20 26.93 19.13
CA HIS A 390 -13.70 26.70 20.51
C HIS A 390 -12.70 25.98 21.41
N ARG A 391 -11.66 25.36 20.85
CA ARG A 391 -10.71 24.47 21.56
C ARG A 391 -11.38 23.35 22.36
N ASP A 392 -12.60 22.94 22.02
CA ASP A 392 -13.29 21.76 22.56
C ASP A 392 -13.00 20.52 21.71
N PRO A 393 -12.20 19.56 22.19
CA PRO A 393 -11.94 18.31 21.48
C PRO A 393 -13.16 17.38 21.47
N SER A 394 -14.07 17.49 22.43
CA SER A 394 -15.21 16.57 22.59
C SER A 394 -16.28 16.82 21.53
N ALA A 395 -16.64 18.09 21.28
CA ALA A 395 -17.53 18.44 20.17
C ALA A 395 -16.89 18.15 18.81
N ALA A 396 -15.62 18.53 18.61
CA ALA A 396 -14.90 18.24 17.37
C ALA A 396 -14.84 16.72 17.06
N LEU A 397 -14.60 15.87 18.07
CA LEU A 397 -14.57 14.42 17.92
C LEU A 397 -15.93 13.83 17.49
N ARG A 398 -17.06 14.44 17.90
CA ARG A 398 -18.41 14.00 17.50
C ARG A 398 -18.76 14.30 16.03
N LEU A 399 -18.09 15.29 15.42
CA LEU A 399 -18.30 15.67 14.02
C LEU A 399 -17.59 14.71 13.04
N LEU A 400 -16.55 14.01 13.50
CA LEU A 400 -15.82 13.03 12.71
C LEU A 400 -16.61 11.72 12.54
N ARG A 401 -17.10 11.46 11.32
CA ARG A 401 -17.66 10.15 10.93
C ARG A 401 -16.61 9.03 10.97
N SER A 402 -15.37 9.34 10.58
CA SER A 402 -14.30 8.35 10.49
C SER A 402 -13.47 8.28 11.78
N ARG A 403 -13.52 7.13 12.47
CA ARG A 403 -12.76 6.86 13.70
C ARG A 403 -11.29 6.45 13.47
N ARG A 404 -10.73 6.87 12.34
CA ARG A 404 -9.51 6.32 11.72
C ARG A 404 -8.51 7.37 11.24
N GLY A 405 -8.94 8.62 11.13
CA GLY A 405 -8.05 9.74 10.79
C GLY A 405 -7.11 10.10 11.94
N ILE A 406 -5.99 10.77 11.61
CA ILE A 406 -5.03 11.27 12.59
C ILE A 406 -5.72 12.24 13.56
N GLU A 407 -6.69 13.01 13.06
CA GLU A 407 -7.56 13.94 13.79
C GLU A 407 -8.37 13.20 14.86
N TYR A 408 -8.94 12.04 14.54
CA TYR A 408 -9.71 11.25 15.49
C TYR A 408 -8.85 10.78 16.66
N TYR A 409 -7.69 10.18 16.37
CA TYR A 409 -6.77 9.72 17.41
C TYR A 409 -6.28 10.87 18.28
N LEU A 410 -5.96 12.02 17.66
CA LEU A 410 -5.47 13.19 18.37
C LEU A 410 -6.54 13.86 19.22
N LEU A 411 -7.74 14.09 18.68
CA LEU A 411 -8.88 14.65 19.42
C LEU A 411 -9.31 13.71 20.55
N LYS A 412 -9.35 12.39 20.32
CA LYS A 412 -9.59 11.40 21.38
C LYS A 412 -8.54 11.48 22.49
N GLY A 413 -7.26 11.59 22.12
CA GLY A 413 -6.17 11.79 23.09
C GLY A 413 -6.29 13.09 23.89
N LEU A 414 -6.79 14.17 23.26
CA LEU A 414 -7.08 15.44 23.92
C LEU A 414 -8.31 15.35 24.85
N VAL A 415 -9.34 14.56 24.52
CA VAL A 415 -10.46 14.28 25.42
C VAL A 415 -10.00 13.48 26.64
N GLU A 416 -9.21 12.42 26.44
CA GLU A 416 -8.78 11.50 27.50
C GLU A 416 -7.73 12.11 28.46
N HIS A 417 -6.90 13.04 27.99
CA HIS A 417 -5.76 13.55 28.76
C HIS A 417 -5.74 15.08 28.94
N GLY A 418 -6.65 15.82 28.30
CA GLY A 418 -6.74 17.27 28.40
C GLY A 418 -5.51 18.03 27.86
N SER A 419 -5.47 19.34 28.14
CA SER A 419 -4.39 20.25 27.72
C SER A 419 -3.14 20.19 28.61
N THR A 420 -3.18 19.41 29.69
CA THR A 420 -2.09 19.24 30.67
C THR A 420 -0.93 18.41 30.12
N SER A 421 -1.21 17.43 29.25
CA SER A 421 -0.20 16.57 28.62
C SER A 421 -0.43 16.45 27.10
N PRO A 422 0.03 17.43 26.29
CA PRO A 422 -0.11 17.36 24.83
C PRO A 422 0.68 16.19 24.21
N VAL A 423 1.75 15.72 24.86
CA VAL A 423 2.53 14.55 24.40
C VAL A 423 1.67 13.30 24.38
N THR A 424 0.92 13.02 25.46
CA THR A 424 0.10 11.79 25.54
C THR A 424 -1.06 11.79 24.54
N ALA A 425 -1.56 12.97 24.15
CA ALA A 425 -2.53 13.08 23.06
C ALA A 425 -1.92 12.72 21.70
N ILE A 426 -0.74 13.26 21.37
CA ILE A 426 0.01 12.88 20.16
C ILE A 426 0.32 11.38 20.17
N MET A 427 0.66 10.81 21.34
CA MET A 427 0.97 9.39 21.50
C MET A 427 -0.24 8.43 21.29
N LYS A 428 -1.44 8.93 20.97
CA LYS A 428 -2.57 8.12 20.48
C LYS A 428 -2.55 7.89 18.97
N ILE A 429 -1.94 8.78 18.18
CA ILE A 429 -1.79 8.65 16.72
C ILE A 429 -0.90 7.43 16.44
N PRO A 430 -1.19 6.50 15.51
CA PRO A 430 -0.34 5.32 15.26
C PRO A 430 1.16 5.68 15.05
N ARG A 431 2.09 4.89 15.64
CA ARG A 431 3.55 5.16 15.62
C ARG A 431 4.06 5.56 14.24
N ASN A 432 3.75 4.77 13.21
CA ASN A 432 4.27 5.02 11.87
C ASN A 432 3.83 6.40 11.37
N ALA A 433 2.54 6.75 11.52
CA ALA A 433 1.99 8.06 11.18
C ALA A 433 2.68 9.23 11.92
N ARG A 434 3.10 9.04 13.18
CA ARG A 434 3.89 10.04 13.94
C ARG A 434 5.29 10.24 13.35
N LEU A 435 5.93 9.16 12.94
CA LEU A 435 7.30 9.19 12.40
C LEU A 435 7.37 9.87 11.03
N LEU A 436 6.31 9.78 10.23
CA LEU A 436 6.20 10.45 8.92
C LEU A 436 6.57 11.93 8.98
N TYR A 437 6.09 12.63 10.00
CA TYR A 437 6.38 14.05 10.22
C TYR A 437 7.88 14.29 10.44
N VAL A 438 8.52 13.60 11.39
CA VAL A 438 9.95 13.79 11.67
C VAL A 438 10.85 13.31 10.52
N TYR A 439 10.45 12.26 9.80
CA TYR A 439 11.15 11.78 8.60
C TYR A 439 11.00 12.73 7.41
N SER A 440 9.86 13.41 7.26
CA SER A 440 9.71 14.43 6.21
C SER A 440 10.60 15.66 6.46
N TYR A 441 10.90 15.98 7.73
CA TYR A 441 11.91 17.00 8.05
C TYR A 441 13.34 16.55 7.64
N GLN A 442 13.71 15.29 7.87
CA GLN A 442 14.99 14.76 7.36
C GLN A 442 15.07 14.83 5.83
N SER A 443 13.98 14.49 5.14
CA SER A 443 13.86 14.58 3.68
C SER A 443 14.03 16.00 3.15
N LEU A 444 13.52 17.03 3.84
CA LEU A 444 13.71 18.44 3.47
C LEU A 444 15.19 18.83 3.52
N ILE A 445 15.85 18.56 4.65
CA ILE A 445 17.27 18.91 4.83
C ILE A 445 18.13 18.16 3.82
N TRP A 446 17.80 16.89 3.52
CA TRP A 446 18.47 16.11 2.48
C TRP A 446 18.32 16.74 1.10
N ASN A 447 17.11 17.12 0.68
CA ASN A 447 16.88 17.77 -0.61
C ASN A 447 17.67 19.08 -0.74
N LEU A 448 17.65 19.93 0.29
CA LEU A 448 18.39 21.20 0.32
C LEU A 448 19.91 20.99 0.16
N VAL A 449 20.48 20.01 0.89
CA VAL A 449 21.92 19.69 0.79
C VAL A 449 22.25 18.99 -0.53
N ALA A 450 21.39 18.12 -1.05
CA ALA A 450 21.56 17.47 -2.36
C ALA A 450 21.59 18.48 -3.50
N SER A 451 20.64 19.41 -3.54
CA SER A 451 20.63 20.54 -4.49
C SER A 451 21.93 21.33 -4.41
N ARG A 452 22.34 21.74 -3.20
CA ARG A 452 23.57 22.51 -2.99
C ARG A 452 24.84 21.74 -3.37
N ARG A 453 24.89 20.43 -3.12
CA ARG A 453 26.00 19.53 -3.49
C ARG A 453 26.14 19.37 -4.99
N ILE A 454 25.03 19.29 -5.73
CA ILE A 454 25.05 19.27 -7.20
C ILE A 454 25.46 20.64 -7.75
N LYS A 455 24.95 21.73 -7.17
CA LYS A 455 25.24 23.10 -7.61
C LYS A 455 26.69 23.53 -7.43
N GLU A 456 27.30 23.26 -6.26
CA GLU A 456 28.66 23.74 -5.95
C GLU A 456 29.77 22.83 -6.48
N PHE A 457 29.54 21.51 -6.53
CA PHE A 457 30.57 20.52 -6.89
C PHE A 457 30.27 19.72 -8.17
N GLY A 458 29.08 19.85 -8.74
CA GLY A 458 28.67 19.14 -9.95
C GLY A 458 28.59 17.62 -9.80
N LEU A 459 28.62 16.93 -10.95
CA LEU A 459 28.48 15.47 -11.08
C LEU A 459 29.78 14.69 -10.86
N LYS A 460 30.82 15.31 -10.29
CA LYS A 460 32.10 14.64 -10.01
C LYS A 460 32.19 14.30 -8.52
N PRO A 461 32.73 13.13 -8.13
CA PRO A 461 33.12 12.88 -6.75
C PRO A 461 34.20 13.87 -6.31
N VAL A 462 34.09 14.35 -5.07
CA VAL A 462 35.09 15.21 -4.41
C VAL A 462 35.60 14.56 -3.13
N VAL A 463 36.79 14.97 -2.69
CA VAL A 463 37.39 14.43 -1.47
C VAL A 463 36.50 14.74 -0.27
N GLY A 464 36.13 13.70 0.46
CA GLY A 464 35.24 13.80 1.63
C GLY A 464 33.77 13.46 1.36
N ASP A 465 33.35 13.26 0.10
CA ASP A 465 32.05 12.63 -0.20
C ASP A 465 31.97 11.25 0.48
N LEU A 466 30.76 10.85 0.89
CA LEU A 466 30.54 9.53 1.50
C LEU A 466 30.16 8.51 0.43
N VAL A 467 30.72 7.30 0.54
CA VAL A 467 30.40 6.14 -0.33
C VAL A 467 30.12 4.91 0.53
N ILE A 468 29.22 4.04 0.05
CA ILE A 468 28.96 2.74 0.71
C ILE A 468 29.91 1.70 0.11
N SER A 469 30.90 1.26 0.89
CA SER A 469 31.80 0.16 0.52
C SER A 469 31.91 -0.86 1.66
N ASN A 470 32.01 -2.14 1.31
CA ASN A 470 32.28 -3.23 2.26
C ASN A 470 33.76 -3.30 2.69
N SER A 471 34.64 -2.60 1.97
CA SER A 471 36.08 -2.50 2.23
C SER A 471 36.62 -1.25 1.53
N ALA A 472 36.94 -0.21 2.27
CA ALA A 472 37.35 1.09 1.73
C ALA A 472 38.84 1.39 2.03
N ARG A 473 39.57 1.91 1.05
CA ARG A 473 40.87 2.58 1.25
C ARG A 473 40.82 3.98 0.62
N GLN A 474 41.58 4.92 1.17
CA GLN A 474 41.59 6.32 0.67
C GLN A 474 42.21 6.49 -0.73
N GLN A 475 42.88 5.45 -1.27
CA GLN A 475 43.52 5.48 -2.58
C GLN A 475 42.55 5.22 -3.75
N ASP A 476 41.29 4.89 -3.46
CA ASP A 476 40.32 4.38 -4.45
C ASP A 476 39.51 5.49 -5.18
N LEU A 477 39.86 6.77 -5.01
CA LEU A 477 39.18 7.93 -5.63
C LEU A 477 38.91 7.80 -7.15
N PRO A 478 39.84 7.29 -8.00
CA PRO A 478 39.60 7.09 -9.43
C PRO A 478 38.56 6.00 -9.76
N HIS A 479 38.16 5.17 -8.79
CA HIS A 479 37.24 4.05 -8.97
C HIS A 479 35.79 4.38 -8.58
N TYR A 480 35.52 5.56 -8.01
CA TYR A 480 34.18 5.98 -7.62
C TYR A 480 33.51 6.90 -8.65
N SER A 481 32.19 6.76 -8.78
CA SER A 481 31.34 7.56 -9.65
C SER A 481 30.32 8.38 -8.84
N ILE A 482 29.61 9.31 -9.49
CA ILE A 482 28.49 10.05 -8.89
C ILE A 482 27.37 9.12 -8.37
N HIS A 483 27.25 7.90 -8.91
CA HIS A 483 26.31 6.88 -8.48
C HIS A 483 26.77 6.14 -7.21
N ASP A 484 28.02 6.29 -6.80
CA ASP A 484 28.54 5.70 -5.58
C ASP A 484 28.27 6.56 -4.35
N ILE A 485 28.18 7.88 -4.57
CA ILE A 485 28.00 8.91 -3.55
C ILE A 485 26.65 8.79 -2.84
N VAL A 486 26.70 8.88 -1.51
CA VAL A 486 25.54 8.98 -0.62
C VAL A 486 25.62 10.24 0.22
N LEU A 487 24.46 10.81 0.51
CA LEU A 487 24.29 11.89 1.48
C LEU A 487 23.48 11.37 2.69
N PRO A 488 23.81 11.76 3.92
CA PRO A 488 23.10 11.29 5.11
C PRO A 488 21.73 11.96 5.26
N LEU A 489 20.74 11.21 5.73
CA LEU A 489 19.60 11.80 6.41
C LEU A 489 20.05 12.25 7.81
N PRO A 490 19.81 13.52 8.21
CA PRO A 490 20.36 14.06 9.44
C PRO A 490 19.88 13.26 10.65
N GLY A 491 20.82 12.75 11.42
CA GLY A 491 20.56 11.94 12.60
C GLY A 491 21.70 12.01 13.62
N TYR A 492 21.48 11.39 14.78
CA TYR A 492 22.47 11.33 15.87
C TYR A 492 23.54 10.23 15.68
N ASN A 493 23.37 9.30 14.72
CA ASN A 493 24.24 8.15 14.49
C ASN A 493 24.54 7.95 12.99
N VAL A 494 24.94 9.03 12.33
CA VAL A 494 25.43 9.05 10.93
C VAL A 494 26.73 9.83 10.83
N MET A 495 27.55 9.48 9.84
CA MET A 495 28.65 10.30 9.39
C MET A 495 28.12 11.40 8.46
N TYR A 496 28.69 12.60 8.56
CA TYR A 496 28.50 13.68 7.61
C TYR A 496 29.72 13.76 6.67
N PRO A 497 29.59 14.32 5.45
CA PRO A 497 30.73 14.46 4.53
C PRO A 497 31.89 15.26 5.14
N GLN A 498 33.12 15.03 4.68
CA GLN A 498 34.33 15.68 5.24
C GLN A 498 34.73 16.98 4.52
N HIS A 499 33.76 17.65 3.91
CA HIS A 499 33.89 18.93 3.20
C HIS A 499 32.71 19.86 3.58
N GLU A 500 32.57 21.01 2.92
CA GLU A 500 31.63 22.09 3.24
C GLU A 500 30.17 21.65 3.39
N ALA A 501 29.78 20.53 2.78
CA ALA A 501 28.43 19.98 2.91
C ALA A 501 28.02 19.69 4.36
N ASN A 502 28.97 19.35 5.25
CA ASN A 502 28.71 19.19 6.67
C ASN A 502 28.18 20.49 7.31
N ASP A 503 28.82 21.61 7.01
CA ASP A 503 28.41 22.91 7.53
C ASP A 503 27.03 23.31 6.99
N TRP A 504 26.67 22.88 5.79
CA TRP A 504 25.32 23.15 5.24
C TRP A 504 24.23 22.42 6.01
N TYR A 505 24.44 21.16 6.40
CA TYR A 505 23.52 20.45 7.31
C TYR A 505 23.34 21.23 8.62
N HIS A 506 24.44 21.67 9.23
CA HIS A 506 24.40 22.42 10.48
C HIS A 506 23.77 23.81 10.33
N GLN A 507 24.02 24.51 9.22
CA GLN A 507 23.42 25.82 8.91
C GLN A 507 21.90 25.71 8.76
N GLN A 508 21.39 24.75 7.98
CA GLN A 508 19.95 24.58 7.76
C GLN A 508 19.23 24.18 9.05
N MET A 509 19.74 23.17 9.78
CA MET A 509 19.15 22.77 11.06
C MET A 509 19.19 23.91 12.09
N LYS A 510 20.28 24.68 12.15
CA LYS A 510 20.41 25.82 13.08
C LYS A 510 19.44 26.96 12.72
N ALA A 511 19.17 27.22 11.45
CA ALA A 511 18.15 28.18 11.02
C ALA A 511 16.74 27.77 11.51
N ASP A 512 16.49 26.48 11.63
CA ASP A 512 15.26 25.93 12.22
C ASP A 512 15.26 25.85 13.76
N GLY A 513 16.37 26.20 14.42
CA GLY A 513 16.55 26.02 15.87
C GLY A 513 16.82 24.57 16.30
N ILE A 514 17.10 23.67 15.35
CA ILE A 514 17.36 22.25 15.56
C ILE A 514 18.87 22.00 15.68
N SER A 515 19.25 21.19 16.66
CA SER A 515 20.61 20.70 16.87
C SER A 515 20.66 19.17 16.84
N ILE A 516 21.86 18.57 16.82
CA ILE A 516 22.01 17.11 16.91
C ILE A 516 21.32 16.55 18.17
N LYS A 517 21.31 17.30 19.28
CA LYS A 517 20.61 16.92 20.53
C LYS A 517 19.09 16.87 20.40
N ASN A 518 18.50 17.53 19.40
CA ASN A 518 17.06 17.42 19.09
C ASN A 518 16.77 16.15 18.27
N LEU A 519 17.75 15.71 17.45
CA LEU A 519 17.69 14.44 16.73
C LEU A 519 17.85 13.26 17.70
N GLU A 520 18.65 13.39 18.76
CA GLU A 520 18.63 12.51 19.92
C GLU A 520 17.50 12.90 20.90
N ASN A 521 16.25 12.89 20.40
CA ASN A 521 15.10 13.41 21.14
C ASN A 521 14.91 12.73 22.51
N ARG A 522 14.57 13.50 23.55
CA ARG A 522 14.26 12.98 24.91
C ARG A 522 13.17 11.91 24.88
N HIS A 523 12.19 12.05 23.99
CA HIS A 523 11.21 11.02 23.70
C HIS A 523 11.80 10.08 22.64
N LYS A 524 12.33 8.95 23.09
CA LYS A 524 13.07 7.95 22.29
C LYS A 524 12.41 7.51 20.98
N GLU A 525 11.09 7.67 20.85
CA GLU A 525 10.38 7.36 19.62
C GLU A 525 10.65 8.36 18.50
N PHE A 526 10.78 9.65 18.82
CA PHE A 526 11.12 10.71 17.85
C PHE A 526 12.63 10.86 17.62
N SER A 527 13.45 9.97 18.20
CA SER A 527 14.90 10.00 18.01
C SER A 527 15.29 9.48 16.62
N LEU A 528 16.04 10.28 15.88
CA LEU A 528 16.43 10.04 14.50
C LEU A 528 17.87 9.53 14.42
N CYS A 529 18.07 8.22 14.26
CA CYS A 529 19.41 7.66 14.10
C CYS A 529 20.10 8.16 12.82
N GLY A 530 19.33 8.42 11.76
CA GLY A 530 19.83 8.78 10.44
C GLY A 530 20.12 7.55 9.57
N MET A 531 20.25 7.79 8.26
CA MET A 531 20.52 6.80 7.23
C MET A 531 21.38 7.41 6.12
N TYR A 532 21.74 6.64 5.10
CA TYR A 532 22.43 7.13 3.90
C TYR A 532 21.55 6.92 2.67
N ARG A 533 21.50 7.92 1.79
CA ARG A 533 20.71 7.86 0.56
C ARG A 533 21.58 8.27 -0.63
N LYS A 534 21.51 7.50 -1.72
CA LYS A 534 22.21 7.77 -2.98
C LYS A 534 21.83 9.14 -3.55
N LEU A 535 22.81 9.93 -3.95
CA LEU A 535 22.61 11.28 -4.49
C LEU A 535 21.99 11.25 -5.90
N VAL A 536 22.55 10.43 -6.79
CA VAL A 536 22.08 10.23 -8.16
C VAL A 536 21.69 8.77 -8.38
N VAL A 537 20.54 8.53 -9.02
CA VAL A 537 20.06 7.19 -9.37
C VAL A 537 19.95 7.06 -10.88
N ARG A 538 20.53 5.99 -11.42
CA ARG A 538 20.43 5.61 -12.83
C ARG A 538 19.32 4.57 -13.02
N PRO A 539 18.28 4.83 -13.83
CA PRO A 539 17.27 3.83 -14.15
C PRO A 539 17.90 2.60 -14.83
N LYS A 540 17.55 1.40 -14.35
CA LYS A 540 17.97 0.13 -14.98
C LYS A 540 16.95 -0.27 -16.04
N ASN A 541 17.40 -1.01 -17.06
CA ASN A 541 16.55 -1.55 -18.13
C ASN A 541 15.69 -0.49 -18.84
N LEU A 542 16.18 0.75 -18.96
CA LEU A 542 15.44 1.84 -19.58
C LEU A 542 15.32 1.64 -21.11
N SER A 543 14.07 1.52 -21.55
CA SER A 543 13.62 1.55 -22.94
C SER A 543 12.49 2.57 -23.11
N TRP A 544 12.33 3.06 -24.33
CA TRP A 544 11.27 3.98 -24.70
C TRP A 544 10.83 3.76 -26.15
N SER A 545 9.64 4.24 -26.47
CA SER A 545 9.14 4.39 -27.83
C SER A 545 8.13 5.52 -27.90
N THR A 546 7.87 6.04 -29.10
CA THR A 546 6.77 6.97 -29.35
C THR A 546 5.54 6.22 -29.86
N ALA A 547 4.35 6.75 -29.59
CA ALA A 547 3.09 6.29 -30.15
C ALA A 547 2.18 7.48 -30.44
N ARG A 548 1.43 7.43 -31.53
CA ARG A 548 0.47 8.49 -31.92
C ARG A 548 -0.95 8.07 -31.61
N TYR A 549 -1.79 8.98 -31.11
CA TYR A 549 -3.15 8.66 -30.71
C TYR A 549 -4.09 9.87 -30.83
N ASP A 550 -5.38 9.60 -31.02
CA ASP A 550 -6.41 10.62 -31.07
C ASP A 550 -7.24 10.71 -29.78
N ASP A 551 -7.59 9.55 -29.19
CA ASP A 551 -8.42 9.48 -27.99
C ASP A 551 -7.59 9.20 -26.72
N PHE A 552 -7.80 10.04 -25.70
CA PHE A 552 -7.20 9.93 -24.38
C PHE A 552 -7.71 8.75 -23.55
N THR A 553 -8.94 8.28 -23.82
CA THR A 553 -9.55 7.15 -23.11
C THR A 553 -8.93 5.80 -23.47
N ILE A 554 -8.22 5.73 -24.61
CA ILE A 554 -7.62 4.49 -25.11
C ILE A 554 -6.28 4.22 -24.40
N PRO A 555 -6.09 3.03 -23.79
CA PRO A 555 -4.81 2.63 -23.23
C PRO A 555 -3.77 2.34 -24.32
N LEU A 556 -2.53 2.73 -24.07
CA LEU A 556 -1.39 2.52 -24.98
C LEU A 556 -0.46 1.38 -24.53
N TYR A 557 -0.73 0.80 -23.35
CA TYR A 557 -0.07 -0.40 -22.82
C TYR A 557 -1.13 -1.43 -22.41
N SER A 558 -0.77 -2.71 -22.51
CA SER A 558 -1.57 -3.85 -22.05
C SER A 558 -1.23 -4.19 -20.60
N THR A 559 -2.24 -4.30 -19.74
CA THR A 559 -2.08 -4.68 -18.33
C THR A 559 -1.89 -6.19 -18.16
N ASP A 560 -1.49 -6.62 -16.96
CA ASP A 560 -1.42 -8.04 -16.60
C ASP A 560 -2.77 -8.75 -16.82
N LEU A 561 -3.90 -8.08 -16.51
CA LEU A 561 -5.25 -8.65 -16.71
C LEU A 561 -5.65 -8.73 -18.19
N ASP A 562 -5.22 -7.78 -19.02
CA ASP A 562 -5.46 -7.84 -20.45
C ASP A 562 -4.72 -9.03 -21.08
N GLN A 563 -3.48 -9.26 -20.64
CA GLN A 563 -2.67 -10.41 -21.05
C GLN A 563 -3.32 -11.74 -20.63
N ILE A 564 -3.76 -11.87 -19.38
CA ILE A 564 -4.48 -13.07 -18.88
C ILE A 564 -5.76 -13.32 -19.68
N ARG A 565 -6.53 -12.27 -19.98
CA ARG A 565 -7.77 -12.36 -20.77
C ARG A 565 -7.54 -12.63 -22.26
N GLN A 566 -6.30 -12.68 -22.71
CA GLN A 566 -5.89 -12.68 -24.13
C GLN A 566 -6.44 -11.47 -24.92
N ASN A 567 -6.88 -10.42 -24.22
CA ASN A 567 -7.25 -9.14 -24.77
C ASN A 567 -5.96 -8.43 -25.19
N LYS A 568 -5.43 -8.79 -26.36
CA LYS A 568 -4.33 -8.05 -26.98
C LYS A 568 -4.82 -6.66 -27.33
N ILE A 569 -4.58 -5.72 -26.41
CA ILE A 569 -4.47 -4.31 -26.72
C ILE A 569 -3.22 -4.18 -27.58
N ILE A 570 -3.39 -4.42 -28.88
CA ILE A 570 -2.41 -4.07 -29.91
C ILE A 570 -2.12 -2.59 -29.71
N ASN A 571 -0.84 -2.19 -29.76
CA ASN A 571 -0.46 -0.77 -29.65
C ASN A 571 -1.37 0.07 -30.53
N ASN A 572 -2.28 0.84 -29.91
CA ASN A 572 -3.28 1.67 -30.60
C ASN A 572 -2.64 2.93 -31.22
N SER A 573 -1.43 2.77 -31.76
CA SER A 573 -0.68 3.82 -32.42
C SER A 573 -1.29 4.06 -33.80
N VAL A 574 -2.05 5.13 -33.92
CA VAL A 574 -2.61 5.60 -35.20
C VAL A 574 -1.50 6.30 -35.96
N ALA A 575 -1.17 5.86 -37.18
CA ALA A 575 -0.01 6.37 -37.93
C ALA A 575 0.03 7.90 -38.03
N ASP A 576 -1.12 8.52 -38.28
CA ASP A 576 -1.29 9.98 -38.39
C ASP A 576 -2.04 10.59 -37.19
N GLY A 577 -2.00 9.94 -36.02
CA GLY A 577 -2.71 10.39 -34.81
C GLY A 577 -2.27 11.79 -34.37
N LYS A 578 -3.26 12.61 -33.98
CA LYS A 578 -3.10 14.05 -33.66
C LYS A 578 -2.14 14.32 -32.51
N ASN A 579 -2.14 13.44 -31.50
CA ASN A 579 -1.33 13.61 -30.28
C ASN A 579 -0.18 12.60 -30.25
N LEU A 580 0.94 12.99 -29.67
CA LEU A 580 2.10 12.13 -29.43
C LEU A 580 2.14 11.69 -27.97
N ALA A 581 2.46 10.42 -27.75
CA ALA A 581 2.81 9.85 -26.44
C ALA A 581 4.25 9.35 -26.44
N LEU A 582 4.92 9.48 -25.30
CA LEU A 582 6.20 8.86 -25.00
C LEU A 582 5.95 7.71 -24.01
N LEU A 583 6.19 6.51 -24.49
CA LEU A 583 6.03 5.25 -23.78
C LEU A 583 7.37 4.88 -23.15
N LEU A 584 7.40 4.65 -21.84
CA LEU A 584 8.61 4.45 -21.04
C LEU A 584 8.53 3.16 -20.23
N SER A 585 9.61 2.39 -20.21
CA SER A 585 9.76 1.23 -19.33
C SER A 585 11.14 1.24 -18.67
N PHE A 586 11.18 1.18 -17.33
CA PHE A 586 12.44 1.19 -16.56
C PHE A 586 12.27 0.68 -15.13
N SER A 587 13.39 0.34 -14.49
CA SER A 587 13.43 -0.14 -13.11
C SER A 587 14.20 0.83 -12.20
N LEU A 588 13.63 1.17 -11.05
CA LEU A 588 14.27 1.95 -9.99
C LEU A 588 14.51 1.10 -8.72
N PRO A 589 15.56 1.38 -7.93
CA PRO A 589 15.74 0.78 -6.61
C PRO A 589 14.64 1.25 -5.63
N PRO A 590 14.56 0.65 -4.42
CA PRO A 590 13.64 1.11 -3.37
C PRO A 590 13.90 2.58 -3.02
N SER A 591 12.86 3.23 -2.47
CA SER A 591 12.90 4.64 -2.03
C SER A 591 13.24 5.67 -3.11
N SER A 592 13.22 5.31 -4.40
CA SER A 592 13.37 6.23 -5.54
C SER A 592 12.04 6.49 -6.22
N TYR A 593 11.85 7.71 -6.72
CA TYR A 593 10.57 8.18 -7.27
C TYR A 593 10.59 8.25 -8.78
N ALA A 594 9.66 7.59 -9.46
CA ALA A 594 9.48 7.72 -10.90
C ALA A 594 9.16 9.17 -11.31
N THR A 595 8.44 9.93 -10.49
CA THR A 595 8.16 11.36 -10.76
C THR A 595 9.44 12.20 -10.84
N MET A 596 10.50 11.88 -10.08
CA MET A 596 11.77 12.61 -10.15
C MET A 596 12.59 12.22 -11.40
N ALA A 597 12.47 10.99 -11.89
CA ALA A 597 13.02 10.60 -13.19
C ALA A 597 12.29 11.29 -14.36
N LEU A 598 10.97 11.42 -14.28
CA LEU A 598 10.17 12.18 -15.27
C LEU A 598 10.45 13.69 -15.18
N ARG A 599 10.60 14.25 -13.98
CA ARG A 599 11.01 15.64 -13.73
C ARG A 599 12.31 15.96 -14.47
N GLU A 600 13.31 15.08 -14.40
CA GLU A 600 14.60 15.26 -15.07
C GLU A 600 14.46 15.41 -16.60
N VAL A 601 13.58 14.61 -17.23
CA VAL A 601 13.33 14.65 -18.68
C VAL A 601 12.46 15.86 -19.08
N MET A 602 11.45 16.18 -18.27
CA MET A 602 10.47 17.22 -18.58
C MET A 602 10.99 18.63 -18.23
N ARG A 603 11.81 18.75 -17.20
CA ARG A 603 12.29 20.00 -16.57
C ARG A 603 11.18 21.01 -16.21
N TYR A 604 10.02 20.48 -15.82
CA TYR A 604 8.89 21.22 -15.23
C TYR A 604 8.53 20.65 -13.85
N ASP A 605 7.89 21.48 -13.03
CA ASP A 605 7.35 21.08 -11.72
C ASP A 605 6.33 19.94 -11.88
N THR A 606 6.52 18.86 -11.10
CA THR A 606 5.72 17.63 -11.16
C THR A 606 4.50 17.61 -10.23
N SER A 607 4.19 18.75 -9.58
CA SER A 607 3.00 18.92 -8.74
C SER A 607 1.71 18.59 -9.49
N TRP A 608 0.77 17.99 -8.75
CA TRP A 608 -0.56 17.66 -9.26
C TRP A 608 -1.28 18.89 -9.86
N TYR A 609 -1.08 20.08 -9.30
CA TYR A 609 -1.68 21.30 -9.84
C TYR A 609 -1.12 21.64 -11.22
N GLN A 610 0.19 21.65 -11.41
CA GLN A 610 0.79 21.94 -12.71
C GLN A 610 0.38 20.89 -13.76
N GLN A 611 0.28 19.62 -13.36
CA GLN A 611 -0.24 18.55 -14.22
C GLN A 611 -1.74 18.71 -14.56
N LYS A 612 -2.59 19.11 -13.60
CA LYS A 612 -4.03 19.40 -13.82
C LYS A 612 -4.22 20.63 -14.70
N LYS A 613 -3.40 21.68 -14.50
CA LYS A 613 -3.37 22.89 -15.32
C LYS A 613 -3.03 22.55 -16.76
N LEU A 614 -1.89 21.87 -17.00
CA LEU A 614 -1.50 21.39 -18.32
C LEU A 614 -2.61 20.58 -18.99
N ALA A 615 -3.17 19.58 -18.29
CA ALA A 615 -4.27 18.78 -18.82
C ALA A 615 -5.49 19.64 -19.20
N SER A 616 -5.88 20.60 -18.36
CA SER A 616 -7.04 21.48 -18.60
C SER A 616 -6.83 22.50 -19.73
N GLU A 617 -5.61 23.01 -19.90
CA GLU A 617 -5.22 23.87 -21.01
C GLU A 617 -5.32 23.08 -22.33
N PHE A 618 -4.87 21.82 -22.34
CA PHE A 618 -5.00 20.95 -23.52
C PHE A 618 -6.45 20.61 -23.87
N THR A 619 -7.32 20.32 -22.88
CA THR A 619 -8.75 20.09 -23.16
C THR A 619 -9.40 21.32 -23.79
N LYS A 620 -9.14 22.52 -23.26
CA LYS A 620 -9.67 23.78 -23.81
C LYS A 620 -9.19 24.04 -25.23
N SER A 621 -7.89 23.88 -25.52
CA SER A 621 -7.36 24.06 -26.87
C SER A 621 -7.96 23.08 -27.89
N GLN A 622 -8.34 21.86 -27.49
CA GLN A 622 -9.05 20.94 -28.38
C GLN A 622 -10.52 21.31 -28.57
N GLU A 623 -11.24 21.74 -27.53
CA GLU A 623 -12.61 22.25 -27.68
C GLU A 623 -12.67 23.49 -28.57
N GLU A 624 -11.70 24.39 -28.47
CA GLU A 624 -11.58 25.57 -29.32
C GLU A 624 -11.27 25.18 -30.77
N ALA A 625 -10.30 24.28 -31.00
CA ALA A 625 -10.01 23.76 -32.34
C ALA A 625 -11.18 22.99 -33.00
N THR A 626 -12.10 22.45 -32.19
CA THR A 626 -13.30 21.74 -32.67
C THR A 626 -14.49 22.68 -32.91
N LYS A 627 -14.43 23.93 -32.42
CA LYS A 627 -15.45 24.98 -32.68
C LYS A 627 -15.11 25.89 -33.86
N VAL A 628 -13.92 25.75 -34.44
CA VAL A 628 -13.41 26.54 -35.57
C VAL A 628 -13.46 25.75 -36.91
N ASN A 629 -13.89 24.49 -36.85
CA ASN A 629 -14.28 23.65 -38.00
C ASN A 629 -15.79 23.38 -37.96
#